data_AF-A0A6L7YLZ0-F1
#
_entry.id   AF-A0A6L7YLZ0-F1
#
_cell.length_a   1.000
_cell.length_b   1.000
_cell.length_c   1.000
_cell.angle_alpha   90.00
_cell.angle_beta   90.00
_cell.angle_gamma   90.00
#
_symmetry.space_group_name_H-M   'P 1'
#
loop_
_entity.id
_entity.type
_entity.pdbx_description
1 polymer ?
#
loop_
_entity_poly.entity_id
_entity_poly.type
_entity_poly.pdbx_seq_one_letter_code
_entity_poly.pdbx_strand_id
1 'polypeptide(L)'
;MMIENEGDWLRAIEKTWVVRFPRQSLATFGVTNIRYFVVTEPIYQPMVPDQREGVVRTGQVVAEKPAVVTPFYAMNLEGFSDEAYDYFQRIMQRHGPNSPGILYQYKNQSESMDILKGAPDEIAHRISDDLDERRQELAVVMVSVDEYWDVALLKFIYEFTSSSASQNVQEFKSSGLLDPQPGMNGIPRAATREIERLFVEIESGSPIGNPDILKRELDRWGLFDFYEDRFLSLFRSRGL
;
A
#
# COMPACT_ATOMS: atom_id res chain seq x y z
N MET A 1 -17.94 20.30 -21.06
CA MET A 1 -16.85 19.33 -20.84
C MET A 1 -15.58 20.17 -20.71
N MET A 2 -15.23 20.56 -19.50
CA MET A 2 -14.00 21.32 -19.24
C MET A 2 -12.85 20.34 -19.41
N ILE A 3 -11.96 20.62 -20.36
CA ILE A 3 -10.68 19.92 -20.48
C ILE A 3 -9.84 20.42 -19.31
N GLU A 4 -9.67 19.59 -18.28
CA GLU A 4 -8.74 19.83 -17.18
C GLU A 4 -7.35 20.07 -17.78
N ASN A 5 -6.76 21.23 -17.46
CA ASN A 5 -5.43 21.57 -17.93
C ASN A 5 -4.42 20.87 -17.00
N GLU A 6 -3.38 20.23 -17.55
CA GLU A 6 -2.37 19.47 -16.79
C GLU A 6 -1.74 20.26 -15.62
N GLY A 7 -1.88 21.59 -15.56
CA GLY A 7 -1.38 22.44 -14.47
C GLY A 7 -2.26 22.55 -13.22
N ASP A 8 -3.53 22.13 -13.26
CA ASP A 8 -4.47 22.41 -12.16
C ASP A 8 -4.25 21.49 -10.95
N TRP A 9 -3.95 20.20 -11.17
CA TRP A 9 -3.58 19.27 -10.09
C TRP A 9 -2.20 19.59 -9.48
N LEU A 10 -1.26 20.10 -10.28
CA LEU A 10 0.05 20.58 -9.82
C LEU A 10 -0.09 21.72 -8.81
N ARG A 11 -0.94 22.71 -9.12
CA ARG A 11 -1.28 23.79 -8.18
C ARG A 11 -1.98 23.28 -6.93
N ALA A 12 -2.82 22.26 -7.06
CA ALA A 12 -3.47 21.64 -5.90
C ALA A 12 -2.46 20.96 -4.98
N ILE A 13 -1.45 20.29 -5.53
CA ILE A 13 -0.33 19.74 -4.77
C ILE A 13 0.45 20.83 -4.05
N GLU A 14 0.77 21.95 -4.72
CA GLU A 14 1.46 23.09 -4.11
C GLU A 14 0.66 23.72 -2.96
N LYS A 15 -0.68 23.69 -3.07
CA LYS A 15 -1.61 24.17 -2.05
C LYS A 15 -2.03 23.09 -1.05
N THR A 16 -1.47 21.90 -1.13
CA THR A 16 -1.70 20.83 -0.14
C THR A 16 -0.61 20.89 0.92
N TRP A 17 -1.01 20.99 2.18
CA TRP A 17 -0.07 20.83 3.29
C TRP A 17 -0.66 19.93 4.38
N VAL A 18 0.24 19.20 5.03
CA VAL A 18 -0.10 18.33 6.16
C VAL A 18 -0.03 19.16 7.43
N VAL A 19 -1.16 19.32 8.11
CA VAL A 19 -1.26 19.98 9.42
C VAL A 19 -0.77 19.02 10.52
N ARG A 20 -1.10 17.74 10.38
CA ARG A 20 -0.69 16.69 11.30
C ARG A 20 -0.30 15.43 10.55
N PHE A 21 0.93 14.97 10.76
CA PHE A 21 1.44 13.71 10.20
C PHE A 21 1.27 12.57 11.23
N PRO A 22 1.09 11.30 10.79
CA PRO A 22 1.10 10.16 11.71
C PRO A 22 2.37 10.11 12.57
N ARG A 23 2.20 9.68 13.83
CA ARG A 23 3.32 9.56 14.79
C ARG A 23 4.03 8.21 14.74
N GLN A 24 3.39 7.22 14.12
CA GLN A 24 3.94 5.90 13.85
C GLN A 24 4.22 5.73 12.35
N SER A 25 5.16 4.85 12.02
CA SER A 25 5.44 4.42 10.65
C SER A 25 4.51 3.29 10.19
N LEU A 26 4.52 2.98 8.90
CA LEU A 26 3.85 1.80 8.36
C LEU A 26 4.38 0.52 9.02
N ALA A 27 3.49 -0.38 9.41
CA ALA A 27 3.86 -1.67 9.96
C ALA A 27 4.60 -2.55 8.93
N THR A 28 5.74 -3.11 9.32
CA THR A 28 6.54 -4.01 8.46
C THR A 28 5.87 -5.37 8.25
N PHE A 29 5.19 -5.90 9.28
CA PHE A 29 4.66 -7.27 9.28
C PHE A 29 3.15 -7.37 9.44
N GLY A 30 2.43 -6.26 9.26
CA GLY A 30 0.98 -6.21 9.44
C GLY A 30 0.33 -5.12 8.61
N VAL A 31 -0.99 -5.04 8.73
CA VAL A 31 -1.81 -4.01 8.10
C VAL A 31 -1.72 -2.72 8.91
N THR A 32 -1.66 -1.58 8.25
CA THR A 32 -1.74 -0.25 8.88
C THR A 32 -3.02 0.45 8.45
N ASN A 33 -3.90 0.76 9.39
CA ASN A 33 -5.11 1.54 9.13
C ASN A 33 -4.83 3.00 9.48
N ILE A 34 -4.84 3.87 8.49
CA ILE A 34 -4.52 5.29 8.64
C ILE A 34 -5.80 6.09 8.46
N ARG A 35 -6.25 6.74 9.52
CA ARG A 35 -7.40 7.65 9.41
C ARG A 35 -6.96 8.95 8.74
N TYR A 36 -7.73 9.44 7.78
CA TYR A 36 -7.45 10.72 7.14
C TYR A 36 -8.59 11.71 7.35
N PHE A 37 -8.21 12.98 7.44
CA PHE A 37 -9.09 14.13 7.41
C PHE A 37 -8.54 15.10 6.38
N VAL A 38 -9.28 15.31 5.27
CA VAL A 38 -8.94 16.33 4.28
C VAL A 38 -9.92 17.47 4.42
N VAL A 39 -9.39 18.65 4.73
CA VAL A 39 -10.18 19.86 4.95
C VAL A 39 -9.96 20.82 3.78
N THR A 40 -11.05 21.29 3.18
CA THR A 40 -11.00 22.12 1.97
C THR A 40 -11.99 23.29 2.09
N GLU A 41 -11.80 24.35 1.32
CA GLU A 41 -12.88 25.34 1.12
C GLU A 41 -13.94 24.74 0.19
N PRO A 42 -15.24 24.98 0.43
CA PRO A 42 -16.26 24.51 -0.50
C PRO A 42 -16.15 25.24 -1.84
N ILE A 43 -16.41 24.53 -2.94
CA ILE A 43 -16.35 25.10 -4.31
C ILE A 43 -17.28 26.31 -4.47
N TYR A 44 -18.39 26.36 -3.73
CA TYR A 44 -19.35 27.46 -3.74
C TYR A 44 -18.96 28.63 -2.84
N GLN A 45 -17.83 28.59 -2.13
CA GLN A 45 -17.36 29.66 -1.24
C GLN A 45 -17.37 31.07 -1.87
N PRO A 46 -17.02 31.27 -3.16
CA PRO A 46 -17.11 32.58 -3.82
C PRO A 46 -18.55 33.13 -3.94
N MET A 47 -19.56 32.27 -3.85
CA MET A 47 -20.97 32.65 -3.91
C MET A 47 -21.52 33.09 -2.55
N VAL A 48 -20.83 32.77 -1.46
CA VAL A 48 -21.24 33.05 -0.07
C VAL A 48 -20.07 33.63 0.76
N PRO A 49 -19.45 34.75 0.34
CA PRO A 49 -18.21 35.26 0.95
C PRO A 49 -18.33 35.64 2.43
N ASP A 50 -19.54 35.92 2.92
CA ASP A 50 -19.79 36.27 4.32
C ASP A 50 -19.85 35.04 5.25
N GLN A 51 -19.85 33.82 4.70
CA GLN A 51 -19.89 32.57 5.46
C GLN A 51 -18.59 31.80 5.23
N ARG A 52 -17.75 31.72 6.26
CA ARG A 52 -16.58 30.83 6.21
C ARG A 52 -17.00 29.42 6.55
N GLU A 53 -16.88 28.54 5.57
CA GLU A 53 -17.16 27.12 5.72
C GLU A 53 -15.96 26.30 5.25
N GLY A 54 -15.81 25.11 5.82
CA GLY A 54 -14.86 24.11 5.37
C GLY A 54 -15.54 22.77 5.21
N VAL A 55 -15.18 22.07 4.15
CA VAL A 55 -15.61 20.69 3.89
C VAL A 55 -14.58 19.75 4.49
N VAL A 56 -15.01 18.86 5.37
CA VAL A 56 -14.16 17.82 5.98
C VAL A 56 -14.53 16.48 5.36
N ARG A 57 -13.59 15.88 4.63
CA ARG A 57 -13.69 14.50 4.16
C ARG A 57 -12.95 13.59 5.12
N THR A 58 -13.66 12.62 5.67
CA THR A 58 -13.11 11.62 6.58
C THR A 58 -13.10 10.26 5.91
N GLY A 59 -12.04 9.50 6.12
CA GLY A 59 -11.98 8.11 5.71
C GLY A 59 -10.76 7.40 6.26
N GLN A 60 -10.48 6.22 5.71
CA GLN A 60 -9.34 5.40 6.07
C GLN A 60 -8.58 4.95 4.82
N VAL A 61 -7.26 5.03 4.90
CA VAL A 61 -6.35 4.34 3.99
C VAL A 61 -5.85 3.09 4.69
N VAL A 62 -6.13 1.94 4.11
CA VAL A 62 -5.61 0.64 4.55
C VAL A 62 -4.35 0.37 3.75
N ALA A 63 -3.20 0.36 4.43
CA ALA A 63 -1.96 -0.15 3.89
C ALA A 63 -1.85 -1.63 4.26
N GLU A 64 -1.94 -2.51 3.27
CA GLU A 64 -1.82 -3.95 3.49
C GLU A 64 -0.41 -4.32 3.96
N LYS A 65 -0.28 -5.52 4.52
CA LYS A 65 1.03 -6.07 4.88
C LYS A 65 1.96 -6.01 3.65
N PRO A 66 3.16 -5.40 3.77
CA PRO A 66 4.06 -5.27 2.63
C PRO A 66 4.52 -6.63 2.12
N ALA A 67 4.49 -6.81 0.80
CA ALA A 67 4.93 -8.04 0.14
C ALA A 67 6.39 -7.93 -0.32
N VAL A 68 7.15 -9.02 -0.21
CA VAL A 68 8.47 -9.10 -0.85
C VAL A 68 8.27 -9.51 -2.30
N VAL A 69 8.90 -8.78 -3.21
CA VAL A 69 8.87 -9.05 -4.65
C VAL A 69 10.29 -9.07 -5.21
N THR A 70 10.46 -9.69 -6.38
CA THR A 70 11.73 -9.69 -7.12
C THR A 70 11.47 -9.40 -8.59
N PRO A 71 12.48 -8.98 -9.36
CA PRO A 71 12.37 -8.86 -10.80
C PRO A 71 11.89 -10.15 -11.49
N PHE A 72 12.37 -11.32 -11.06
CA PHE A 72 11.89 -12.60 -11.59
C PHE A 72 10.41 -12.83 -11.29
N TYR A 73 9.98 -12.56 -10.05
CA TYR A 73 8.56 -12.63 -9.68
C TYR A 73 7.70 -11.72 -10.57
N ALA A 74 8.18 -10.49 -10.82
CA ALA A 74 7.47 -9.51 -11.65
C ALA A 74 7.34 -9.96 -13.13
N MET A 75 8.31 -10.70 -13.67
CA MET A 75 8.22 -11.26 -15.02
C MET A 75 7.13 -12.33 -15.18
N ASN A 76 6.67 -12.93 -14.09
CA ASN A 76 5.64 -13.96 -14.09
C ASN A 76 4.25 -13.40 -13.71
N LEU A 77 4.10 -12.07 -13.70
CA LEU A 77 2.79 -11.43 -13.58
C LEU A 77 2.09 -11.41 -14.94
N GLU A 78 0.76 -11.44 -14.92
CA GLU A 78 -0.07 -11.42 -16.13
C GLU A 78 -0.58 -10.00 -16.43
N GLY A 79 -0.93 -9.75 -17.68
CA GLY A 79 -1.61 -8.52 -18.10
C GLY A 79 -0.70 -7.34 -18.45
N PHE A 80 0.59 -7.58 -18.64
CA PHE A 80 1.57 -6.57 -19.05
C PHE A 80 2.03 -6.76 -20.50
N SER A 81 2.49 -5.67 -21.13
CA SER A 81 3.02 -5.69 -22.50
C SER A 81 4.44 -6.25 -22.55
N ASP A 82 4.89 -6.63 -23.75
CA ASP A 82 6.24 -7.15 -23.96
C ASP A 82 7.33 -6.14 -23.52
N GLU A 83 7.10 -4.83 -23.72
CA GLU A 83 8.03 -3.79 -23.29
C GLU A 83 8.18 -3.71 -21.76
N ALA A 84 7.12 -4.04 -21.01
CA ALA A 84 7.19 -4.10 -19.55
C ALA A 84 8.05 -5.29 -19.09
N TYR A 85 7.97 -6.43 -19.78
CA TYR A 85 8.83 -7.57 -19.51
C TYR A 85 10.29 -7.30 -19.91
N ASP A 86 10.53 -6.61 -21.03
CA ASP A 86 11.86 -6.14 -21.44
C ASP A 86 12.49 -5.21 -20.38
N TYR A 87 11.68 -4.34 -19.77
CA TYR A 87 12.13 -3.50 -18.66
C TYR A 87 12.63 -4.36 -17.49
N PHE A 88 11.83 -5.34 -17.03
CA PHE A 88 12.24 -6.21 -15.92
C PHE A 88 13.43 -7.10 -16.28
N GLN A 89 13.56 -7.55 -17.53
CA GLN A 89 14.76 -8.26 -17.99
C GLN A 89 16.03 -7.41 -17.83
N ARG A 90 15.97 -6.10 -18.12
CA ARG A 90 17.09 -5.17 -17.87
C ARG A 90 17.37 -4.99 -16.38
N ILE A 91 16.34 -4.92 -15.54
CA ILE A 91 16.50 -4.84 -14.08
C ILE A 91 17.17 -6.11 -13.53
N MET A 92 16.77 -7.29 -14.01
CA MET A 92 17.38 -8.57 -13.66
C MET A 92 18.88 -8.62 -14.01
N GLN A 93 19.26 -8.13 -15.19
CA GLN A 93 20.67 -8.08 -15.60
C GLN A 93 21.51 -7.16 -14.70
N ARG A 94 20.91 -6.06 -14.21
CA ARG A 94 21.63 -5.06 -13.39
C ARG A 94 21.71 -5.45 -11.92
N HIS A 95 20.62 -5.98 -11.35
CA HIS A 95 20.48 -6.19 -9.91
C HIS A 95 20.40 -7.66 -9.50
N GLY A 96 20.27 -8.56 -10.47
CA GLY A 96 20.04 -9.99 -10.26
C GLY A 96 18.53 -10.34 -10.23
N PRO A 97 18.17 -11.55 -10.68
CA PRO A 97 16.78 -11.99 -10.81
C PRO A 97 16.00 -11.97 -9.50
N ASN A 98 16.68 -12.27 -8.40
CA ASN A 98 16.11 -12.42 -7.07
C ASN A 98 16.46 -11.27 -6.12
N SER A 99 16.81 -10.10 -6.67
CA SER A 99 17.00 -8.90 -5.85
C SER A 99 15.68 -8.50 -5.17
N PRO A 100 15.61 -8.47 -3.83
CA PRO A 100 14.36 -8.24 -3.13
C PRO A 100 13.97 -6.75 -3.12
N GLY A 101 12.69 -6.49 -3.39
CA GLY A 101 12.01 -5.23 -3.14
C GLY A 101 10.80 -5.42 -2.22
N ILE A 102 10.25 -4.33 -1.70
CA ILE A 102 9.02 -4.32 -0.90
C ILE A 102 7.93 -3.62 -1.70
N LEU A 103 6.79 -4.27 -1.85
CA LEU A 103 5.61 -3.75 -2.52
C LEU A 103 4.51 -3.49 -1.48
N TYR A 104 4.02 -2.26 -1.44
CA TYR A 104 2.87 -1.87 -0.63
C TYR A 104 1.61 -1.87 -1.51
N GLN A 105 0.50 -2.31 -0.93
CA GLN A 105 -0.82 -2.20 -1.52
C GLN A 105 -1.69 -1.34 -0.63
N TYR A 106 -2.41 -0.40 -1.24
CA TYR A 106 -3.26 0.54 -0.53
C TYR A 106 -4.70 0.40 -0.98
N LYS A 107 -5.62 0.62 -0.05
CA LYS A 107 -7.05 0.73 -0.31
C LYS A 107 -7.60 1.98 0.38
N ASN A 108 -8.26 2.84 -0.39
CA ASN A 108 -9.00 3.97 0.15
C ASN A 108 -10.43 3.54 0.52
N GLN A 109 -10.89 3.93 1.70
CA GLN A 109 -12.23 3.73 2.23
C GLN A 109 -12.77 5.08 2.72
N SER A 110 -13.54 5.76 1.86
CA SER A 110 -14.21 7.01 2.24
C SER A 110 -15.35 6.74 3.25
N GLU A 111 -15.47 7.55 4.29
CA GLU A 111 -16.48 7.41 5.35
C GLU A 111 -17.54 8.51 5.28
N SER A 112 -17.16 9.78 5.49
CA SER A 112 -18.10 10.90 5.60
C SER A 112 -17.59 12.17 4.93
N MET A 113 -18.52 13.07 4.66
CA MET A 113 -18.26 14.43 4.24
C MET A 113 -19.16 15.36 5.06
N ASP A 114 -18.54 16.29 5.78
CA ASP A 114 -19.22 17.21 6.68
C ASP A 114 -18.85 18.66 6.34
N ILE A 115 -19.84 19.56 6.35
CA ILE A 115 -19.60 21.00 6.16
C ILE A 115 -19.63 21.65 7.54
N LEU A 116 -18.51 22.27 7.92
CA LEU A 116 -18.34 22.90 9.22
C LEU A 116 -18.13 24.40 9.04
N LYS A 117 -18.56 25.18 10.04
CA LYS A 117 -18.24 26.60 10.10
C LYS A 117 -16.79 26.82 10.52
N GLY A 118 -16.11 27.73 9.82
CA GLY A 118 -14.72 28.11 10.05
C GLY A 118 -13.89 28.03 8.78
N ALA A 119 -12.69 28.60 8.81
CA ALA A 119 -11.73 28.43 7.73
C ALA A 119 -11.09 27.02 7.77
N PRO A 120 -10.67 26.45 6.63
CA PRO A 120 -10.09 25.09 6.59
C PRO A 120 -8.91 24.87 7.52
N ASP A 121 -8.04 25.87 7.66
CA ASP A 121 -6.90 25.84 8.56
C ASP A 121 -7.33 25.77 10.03
N GLU A 122 -8.29 26.59 10.46
CA GLU A 122 -8.85 26.57 11.82
C GLU A 122 -9.54 25.25 12.12
N ILE A 123 -10.28 24.68 11.16
CA ILE A 123 -10.92 23.38 11.29
C ILE A 123 -9.85 22.27 11.41
N ALA A 124 -8.83 22.29 10.55
CA ALA A 124 -7.77 21.29 10.56
C ALA A 124 -6.98 21.29 11.88
N HIS A 125 -6.64 22.45 12.44
CA HIS A 125 -5.97 22.52 13.74
C HIS A 125 -6.85 21.99 14.88
N ARG A 126 -8.16 22.31 14.89
CA ARG A 126 -9.09 21.75 15.88
C ARG A 126 -9.17 20.21 15.81
N ILE A 127 -9.19 19.65 14.60
CA ILE A 127 -9.16 18.19 14.40
C ILE A 127 -7.83 17.61 14.89
N SER A 128 -6.71 18.27 14.57
CA SER A 128 -5.38 17.86 15.02
C SER A 128 -5.28 17.80 16.54
N ASP A 129 -5.77 18.83 17.23
CA ASP A 129 -5.75 18.92 18.69
C ASP A 129 -6.61 17.80 19.32
N ASP A 130 -7.82 17.56 18.82
CA ASP A 130 -8.69 16.46 19.29
C ASP A 130 -8.03 15.07 19.08
N LEU A 131 -7.36 14.85 17.94
CA LEU A 131 -6.63 13.60 17.69
C LEU A 131 -5.46 13.41 18.67
N ASP A 132 -4.78 14.51 19.04
CA ASP A 132 -3.68 14.48 19.99
C ASP A 132 -4.18 14.22 21.42
N GLU A 133 -5.29 14.83 21.83
CA GLU A 133 -5.96 14.54 23.10
C GLU A 133 -6.39 13.07 23.20
N ARG A 134 -6.93 12.52 22.11
CA ARG A 134 -7.33 11.11 22.01
C ARG A 134 -6.17 10.15 21.78
N ARG A 135 -4.94 10.66 21.68
CA ARG A 135 -3.72 9.87 21.42
C ARG A 135 -3.83 8.98 20.18
N GLN A 136 -4.43 9.49 19.11
CA GLN A 136 -4.58 8.77 17.85
C GLN A 136 -3.27 8.83 17.04
N GLU A 137 -2.48 7.76 17.03
CA GLU A 137 -1.14 7.80 16.45
C GLU A 137 -1.12 7.65 14.92
N LEU A 138 -2.07 6.92 14.34
CA LEU A 138 -2.20 6.64 12.91
C LEU A 138 -3.31 7.48 12.25
N ALA A 139 -3.16 8.81 12.33
CA ALA A 139 -4.09 9.73 11.68
C ALA A 139 -3.35 10.90 11.02
N VAL A 140 -3.82 11.30 9.84
CA VAL A 140 -3.31 12.45 9.09
C VAL A 140 -4.39 13.51 8.96
N VAL A 141 -4.01 14.78 9.14
CA VAL A 141 -4.88 15.93 8.87
C VAL A 141 -4.22 16.80 7.80
N MET A 142 -4.95 17.06 6.73
CA MET A 142 -4.45 17.79 5.55
C MET A 142 -5.41 18.91 5.20
N VAL A 143 -4.86 20.01 4.70
CA VAL A 143 -5.63 21.04 4.01
C VAL A 143 -5.32 20.95 2.53
N SER A 144 -6.35 21.02 1.68
CA SER A 144 -6.23 20.91 0.22
C SER A 144 -7.28 21.74 -0.51
N VAL A 145 -7.28 21.65 -1.84
CA VAL A 145 -8.32 22.16 -2.73
C VAL A 145 -9.40 21.08 -2.92
N ASP A 146 -10.68 21.47 -2.92
CA ASP A 146 -11.83 20.56 -2.86
C ASP A 146 -11.84 19.52 -3.99
N GLU A 147 -11.58 19.96 -5.22
CA GLU A 147 -11.61 19.13 -6.42
C GLU A 147 -10.49 18.06 -6.45
N TYR A 148 -9.43 18.25 -5.66
CA TYR A 148 -8.20 17.43 -5.71
C TYR A 148 -7.82 16.85 -4.35
N TRP A 149 -8.82 16.64 -3.48
CA TRP A 149 -8.62 16.06 -2.15
C TRP A 149 -7.98 14.66 -2.18
N ASP A 150 -8.26 13.88 -3.22
CA ASP A 150 -7.74 12.52 -3.43
C ASP A 150 -6.29 12.53 -3.95
N VAL A 151 -5.92 13.52 -4.76
CA VAL A 151 -4.52 13.79 -5.13
C VAL A 151 -3.68 14.11 -3.89
N ALA A 152 -4.21 14.91 -2.97
CA ALA A 152 -3.56 15.17 -1.67
C ALA A 152 -3.37 13.89 -0.86
N LEU A 153 -4.36 12.99 -0.86
CA LEU A 153 -4.27 11.69 -0.19
C LEU A 153 -3.19 10.79 -0.81
N LEU A 154 -3.08 10.74 -2.15
CA LEU A 154 -2.03 10.00 -2.85
C LEU A 154 -0.63 10.57 -2.56
N LYS A 155 -0.49 11.90 -2.55
CA LYS A 155 0.76 12.57 -2.14
C LYS A 155 1.17 12.16 -0.73
N PHE A 156 0.23 12.19 0.21
CA PHE A 156 0.48 11.73 1.58
C PHE A 156 0.90 10.24 1.62
N ILE A 157 0.21 9.36 0.90
CA ILE A 157 0.57 7.93 0.84
C ILE A 157 2.02 7.78 0.38
N TYR A 158 2.43 8.49 -0.67
CA TYR A 158 3.81 8.47 -1.14
C TYR A 158 4.81 8.93 -0.06
N GLU A 159 4.55 10.07 0.59
CA GLU A 159 5.42 10.62 1.64
C GLU A 159 5.52 9.69 2.87
N PHE A 160 4.41 9.10 3.27
CA PHE A 160 4.36 8.17 4.40
C PHE A 160 5.04 6.83 4.10
N THR A 161 4.88 6.34 2.86
CA THR A 161 5.61 5.16 2.38
C THR A 161 7.10 5.42 2.36
N SER A 162 7.52 6.54 1.79
CA SER A 162 8.93 6.91 1.65
C SER A 162 9.63 7.04 3.01
N SER A 163 8.97 7.69 3.97
CA SER A 163 9.50 7.84 5.34
C SER A 163 9.55 6.53 6.12
N SER A 164 8.66 5.56 5.84
CA SER A 164 8.64 4.25 6.49
C SER A 164 9.55 3.21 5.82
N ALA A 165 9.86 3.37 4.54
CA ALA A 165 10.49 2.34 3.72
C ALA A 165 11.86 1.88 4.27
N SER A 166 12.72 2.81 4.69
CA SER A 166 14.06 2.48 5.17
C SER A 166 14.03 1.57 6.41
N GLN A 167 13.18 1.91 7.39
CA GLN A 167 13.00 1.11 8.59
C GLN A 167 12.45 -0.27 8.24
N ASN A 168 11.41 -0.34 7.41
CA ASN A 168 10.76 -1.61 7.07
C ASN A 168 11.73 -2.54 6.33
N VAL A 169 12.52 -2.00 5.38
CA VAL A 169 13.60 -2.75 4.72
C VAL A 169 14.61 -3.27 5.74
N GLN A 170 15.00 -2.46 6.73
CA GLN A 170 15.94 -2.88 7.76
C GLN A 170 15.37 -4.01 8.63
N GLU A 171 14.11 -3.95 9.02
CA GLU A 171 13.43 -4.99 9.80
C GLU A 171 13.27 -6.31 9.02
N PHE A 172 12.96 -6.23 7.73
CA PHE A 172 12.99 -7.41 6.84
C PHE A 172 14.39 -8.01 6.73
N LYS A 173 15.44 -7.17 6.68
CA LYS A 173 16.83 -7.64 6.66
C LYS A 173 17.24 -8.27 7.99
N SER A 174 16.95 -7.64 9.12
CA SER A 174 17.35 -8.14 10.45
C SER A 174 16.66 -9.45 10.83
N SER A 175 15.46 -9.69 10.28
CA SER A 175 14.74 -10.96 10.42
C SER A 175 15.21 -12.05 9.43
N GLY A 176 16.16 -11.73 8.55
CA GLY A 176 16.68 -12.62 7.51
C GLY A 176 15.65 -12.97 6.44
N LEU A 177 14.55 -12.22 6.33
CA LEU A 177 13.50 -12.46 5.35
C LEU A 177 13.95 -12.10 3.93
N LEU A 178 14.90 -11.18 3.79
CA LEU A 178 15.50 -10.84 2.49
C LEU A 178 16.72 -11.71 2.15
N ASP A 179 17.14 -12.62 3.05
CA ASP A 179 18.30 -13.47 2.80
C ASP A 179 18.01 -14.43 1.64
N PRO A 180 18.93 -14.55 0.66
CA PRO A 180 18.78 -15.51 -0.42
C PRO A 180 18.82 -16.94 0.14
N GLN A 181 18.01 -17.83 -0.43
CA GLN A 181 18.01 -19.26 -0.12
C GLN A 181 18.89 -20.01 -1.14
N PRO A 182 20.12 -20.45 -0.80
CA PRO A 182 21.05 -21.03 -1.76
C PRO A 182 20.52 -22.32 -2.43
N GLY A 183 19.72 -23.11 -1.72
CA GLY A 183 19.11 -24.34 -2.24
C GLY A 183 17.87 -24.13 -3.11
N MET A 184 17.41 -22.88 -3.29
CA MET A 184 16.23 -22.53 -4.08
C MET A 184 16.54 -21.35 -5.01
N ASN A 185 17.64 -21.45 -5.77
CA ASN A 185 18.06 -20.45 -6.75
C ASN A 185 18.25 -19.03 -6.18
N GLY A 186 18.47 -18.88 -4.87
CA GLY A 186 18.71 -17.60 -4.23
C GLY A 186 17.47 -16.73 -4.05
N ILE A 187 16.26 -17.29 -4.10
CA ILE A 187 15.04 -16.54 -3.77
C ILE A 187 15.08 -16.01 -2.32
N PRO A 188 14.43 -14.87 -2.02
CA PRO A 188 14.34 -14.37 -0.66
C PRO A 188 13.61 -15.36 0.26
N ARG A 189 14.10 -15.54 1.50
CA ARG A 189 13.45 -16.39 2.51
C ARG A 189 11.97 -16.05 2.73
N ALA A 190 11.59 -14.78 2.60
CA ALA A 190 10.20 -14.34 2.68
C ALA A 190 9.28 -15.11 1.73
N ALA A 191 9.72 -15.34 0.48
CA ALA A 191 8.95 -16.08 -0.52
C ALA A 191 8.72 -17.53 -0.05
N THR A 192 9.78 -18.22 0.38
CA THR A 192 9.67 -19.61 0.87
C THR A 192 8.73 -19.70 2.07
N ARG A 193 8.82 -18.78 3.04
CA ARG A 193 7.95 -18.79 4.22
C ARG A 193 6.48 -18.59 3.86
N GLU A 194 6.20 -17.79 2.85
CA GLU A 194 4.84 -17.58 2.36
C GLU A 194 4.29 -18.82 1.66
N ILE A 195 5.10 -19.47 0.82
CA ILE A 195 4.75 -20.77 0.22
C ILE A 195 4.48 -21.83 1.31
N GLU A 196 5.35 -21.94 2.32
CA GLU A 196 5.15 -22.87 3.45
C GLU A 196 3.85 -22.57 4.20
N ARG A 197 3.52 -21.29 4.43
CA ARG A 197 2.26 -20.89 5.06
C ARG A 197 1.06 -21.35 4.24
N LEU A 198 1.08 -21.14 2.93
CA LEU A 198 -0.01 -21.56 2.02
C LEU A 198 -0.19 -23.09 2.03
N PHE A 199 0.89 -23.86 2.04
CA PHE A 199 0.81 -25.32 2.22
C PHE A 199 0.12 -25.69 3.53
N VAL A 200 0.56 -25.13 4.66
CA VAL A 200 -0.01 -25.42 5.99
C VAL A 200 -1.51 -25.11 6.02
N GLU A 201 -1.95 -24.00 5.43
CA GLU A 201 -3.37 -23.63 5.38
C GLU A 201 -4.23 -24.63 4.61
N ILE A 202 -3.70 -25.18 3.51
CA ILE A 202 -4.41 -26.19 2.71
C ILE A 202 -4.40 -27.54 3.45
N GLU A 203 -3.24 -27.95 3.97
CA GLU A 203 -3.06 -29.22 4.68
C GLU A 203 -3.91 -29.28 5.96
N SER A 204 -4.07 -28.15 6.67
CA SER A 204 -4.90 -28.06 7.87
C SER A 204 -6.40 -27.95 7.59
N GLY A 205 -6.83 -27.88 6.33
CA GLY A 205 -8.23 -27.67 5.96
C GLY A 205 -8.77 -26.28 6.33
N SER A 206 -7.90 -25.27 6.40
CA SER A 206 -8.31 -23.89 6.70
C SER A 206 -9.29 -23.37 5.63
N PRO A 207 -10.38 -22.67 6.00
CA PRO A 207 -11.34 -22.11 5.03
C PRO A 207 -10.72 -21.13 4.01
N ILE A 208 -9.57 -20.54 4.34
CA ILE A 208 -8.81 -19.64 3.47
C ILE A 208 -7.78 -20.36 2.59
N GLY A 209 -7.52 -21.66 2.85
CA GLY A 209 -6.54 -22.45 2.10
C GLY A 209 -7.03 -22.74 0.69
N ASN A 210 -6.27 -22.30 -0.32
CA ASN A 210 -6.64 -22.45 -1.73
C ASN A 210 -5.46 -22.99 -2.57
N PRO A 211 -5.55 -24.22 -3.10
CA PRO A 211 -4.51 -24.81 -3.95
C PRO A 211 -4.20 -24.01 -5.22
N ASP A 212 -5.16 -23.31 -5.81
CA ASP A 212 -4.94 -22.51 -7.01
C ASP A 212 -4.07 -21.28 -6.71
N ILE A 213 -4.25 -20.68 -5.52
CA ILE A 213 -3.40 -19.57 -5.05
C ILE A 213 -1.98 -20.09 -4.85
N LEU A 214 -1.82 -21.23 -4.18
CA LEU A 214 -0.50 -21.85 -3.98
C LEU A 214 0.19 -22.15 -5.31
N LYS A 215 -0.52 -22.75 -6.28
CA LYS A 215 0.06 -23.04 -7.61
C LYS A 215 0.56 -21.78 -8.29
N ARG A 216 -0.27 -20.73 -8.29
CA ARG A 216 0.09 -19.45 -8.91
C ARG A 216 1.30 -18.81 -8.25
N GLU A 217 1.40 -18.86 -6.92
CA GLU A 217 2.58 -18.34 -6.22
C GLU A 217 3.83 -19.19 -6.49
N LEU A 218 3.71 -20.52 -6.51
CA LEU A 218 4.81 -21.41 -6.91
C LEU A 218 5.31 -21.08 -8.32
N ASP A 219 4.41 -20.81 -9.26
CA ASP A 219 4.78 -20.44 -10.63
C ASP A 219 5.45 -19.07 -10.70
N ARG A 220 4.89 -18.07 -10.02
CA ARG A 220 5.47 -16.71 -9.98
C ARG A 220 6.88 -16.69 -9.40
N TRP A 221 7.12 -17.51 -8.39
CA TRP A 221 8.44 -17.66 -7.78
C TRP A 221 9.35 -18.64 -8.50
N GLY A 222 8.87 -19.39 -9.50
CA GLY A 222 9.64 -20.41 -10.21
C GLY A 222 10.04 -21.58 -9.30
N LEU A 223 9.17 -21.90 -8.33
CA LEU A 223 9.43 -22.90 -7.28
C LEU A 223 8.69 -24.20 -7.48
N PHE A 224 7.85 -24.32 -8.51
CA PHE A 224 7.01 -25.50 -8.70
C PHE A 224 7.82 -26.81 -8.65
N ASP A 225 8.93 -26.89 -9.39
CA ASP A 225 9.78 -28.09 -9.43
C ASP A 225 10.34 -28.51 -8.06
N PHE A 226 10.61 -27.55 -7.17
CA PHE A 226 11.10 -27.83 -5.81
C PHE A 226 10.00 -28.37 -4.90
N TYR A 227 8.73 -28.09 -5.23
CA TYR A 227 7.56 -28.38 -4.41
C TYR A 227 6.58 -29.35 -5.07
N GLU A 228 6.88 -29.86 -6.27
CA GLU A 228 5.96 -30.62 -7.13
C GLU A 228 5.36 -31.82 -6.39
N ASP A 229 6.20 -32.69 -5.83
CA ASP A 229 5.75 -33.89 -5.11
C ASP A 229 4.79 -33.55 -3.97
N ARG A 230 5.13 -32.53 -3.17
CA ARG A 230 4.31 -32.06 -2.06
C ARG A 230 3.00 -31.47 -2.56
N PHE A 231 3.04 -30.62 -3.59
CA PHE A 231 1.86 -30.03 -4.20
C PHE A 231 0.90 -31.10 -4.74
N LEU A 232 1.41 -32.07 -5.50
CA LEU A 232 0.62 -33.18 -6.02
C LEU A 232 0.05 -34.07 -4.91
N SER A 233 0.72 -34.18 -3.76
CA SER A 233 0.22 -34.96 -2.63
C SER A 233 -1.08 -34.39 -2.03
N LEU A 234 -1.30 -33.07 -2.12
CA LEU A 234 -2.51 -32.39 -1.63
C LEU A 234 -3.80 -32.93 -2.27
N PHE A 235 -3.70 -33.39 -3.51
CA PHE A 235 -4.83 -33.94 -4.27
C PHE A 235 -4.95 -35.45 -4.10
N ARG A 236 -3.85 -36.14 -3.76
CA ARG A 236 -3.87 -37.58 -3.45
C ARG A 236 -4.52 -37.86 -2.10
N SER A 237 -4.33 -36.97 -1.11
CA SER A 237 -4.94 -37.08 0.23
C SER A 237 -6.41 -36.63 0.29
N ARG A 238 -6.90 -35.93 -0.74
CA ARG A 238 -8.30 -35.46 -0.87
C ARG A 238 -9.11 -36.26 -1.90
N GLY A 239 -8.54 -37.33 -2.45
CA GLY A 239 -9.26 -38.30 -3.28
C GLY A 239 -10.17 -39.17 -2.41
N LEU A 240 -11.43 -39.25 -2.83
CA LEU A 240 -12.48 -40.21 -2.44
C LEU A 240 -11.97 -41.64 -2.27
#